data_AF-A0A2W4QKQ0-F1
#
_entry.id   AF-A0A2W4QKQ0-F1
#
_cell.length_a   1.000
_cell.length_b   1.000
_cell.length_c   1.000
_cell.angle_alpha   90.00
_cell.angle_beta   90.00
_cell.angle_gamma   90.00
#
_symmetry.space_group_name_H-M   'P 1'
#
loop_
_entity.id
_entity.type
_entity.pdbx_description
1 polymer ?
#
loop_
_entity_poly.entity_id
_entity_poly.type
_entity_poly.pdbx_seq_one_letter_code
_entity_poly.pdbx_strand_id
1 'polypeptide(L)'
;MKNPLLELYSDYLISSFALITATGLSLLLDNEYSHDQITRFLSGDEYTSRDLWALVKPTVRAVETDDSSVLFDDTIQEKPHSDENEIIAWHFDHSKNRSVKGVNILNCLYNAGDVNLPLAFEIVHKDLQYCEIETKKLKRKSSITKNEHLREMLRV
;
A
#
# COMPACT_ATOMS: atom_id res chain seq x y z
N MET A 1 14.12 -6.58 -10.36
CA MET A 1 13.51 -7.92 -10.30
C MET A 1 12.51 -8.01 -11.45
N LYS A 2 12.59 -9.02 -12.31
CA LYS A 2 11.51 -9.32 -13.29
C LYS A 2 10.81 -10.58 -12.81
N ASN A 3 9.82 -10.43 -11.95
CA ASN A 3 8.91 -11.51 -11.61
C ASN A 3 7.71 -11.41 -12.56
N PRO A 4 7.55 -12.32 -13.54
CA PRO A 4 6.46 -12.22 -14.52
C PRO A 4 5.08 -12.18 -13.88
N LEU A 5 4.90 -12.86 -12.74
CA LEU A 5 3.63 -12.84 -12.00
C LEU A 5 3.37 -11.47 -11.36
N LEU A 6 4.40 -10.71 -10.98
CA LEU A 6 4.22 -9.37 -10.43
C LEU A 6 3.74 -8.39 -11.50
N GLU A 7 4.36 -8.40 -12.68
CA GLU A 7 3.92 -7.56 -13.81
C GLU A 7 2.49 -7.93 -14.22
N LEU A 8 2.24 -9.22 -14.46
CA LEU A 8 0.93 -9.73 -14.86
C LEU A 8 -0.17 -9.43 -13.83
N TYR A 9 0.10 -9.64 -12.54
CA TYR A 9 -0.87 -9.38 -11.49
C TYR A 9 -1.14 -7.88 -11.35
N SER A 10 -0.11 -7.04 -11.47
CA SER A 10 -0.28 -5.58 -11.45
C SER A 10 -1.14 -5.09 -12.61
N ASP A 11 -0.90 -5.59 -13.83
CA ASP A 11 -1.73 -5.27 -15.00
C ASP A 11 -3.17 -5.75 -14.81
N TYR A 12 -3.35 -6.95 -14.22
CA TYR A 12 -4.67 -7.46 -13.88
C TYR A 12 -5.40 -6.55 -12.87
N LEU A 13 -4.72 -6.06 -11.84
CA LEU A 13 -5.29 -5.13 -10.87
C LEU A 13 -5.72 -3.81 -11.52
N ILE A 14 -4.90 -3.26 -12.41
CA ILE A 14 -5.12 -1.95 -13.05
C ILE A 14 -6.24 -2.02 -14.11
N SER A 15 -6.30 -3.12 -14.85
CA SER A 15 -7.25 -3.29 -15.97
C SER A 15 -8.61 -3.88 -15.56
N SER A 16 -8.75 -4.37 -14.33
CA SER A 16 -9.99 -5.00 -13.86
C SER A 16 -10.99 -3.99 -13.30
N PHE A 17 -12.22 -4.03 -13.80
CA PHE A 17 -13.34 -3.20 -13.33
C PHE A 17 -14.28 -3.92 -12.36
N ALA A 18 -14.04 -5.21 -12.13
CA ALA A 18 -14.90 -6.09 -11.34
C ALA A 18 -14.12 -6.74 -10.19
N LEU A 19 -14.70 -7.78 -9.59
CA LEU A 19 -14.06 -8.53 -8.52
C LEU A 19 -12.74 -9.16 -9.00
N ILE A 20 -11.66 -8.82 -8.32
CA ILE A 20 -10.32 -9.32 -8.59
C ILE A 20 -10.08 -10.55 -7.70
N THR A 21 -9.91 -11.73 -8.31
CA THR A 21 -9.61 -12.96 -7.58
C THR A 21 -8.54 -13.78 -8.30
N ALA A 22 -7.82 -14.63 -7.56
CA ALA A 22 -6.85 -15.56 -8.14
C ALA A 22 -7.51 -16.52 -9.15
N THR A 23 -8.74 -16.97 -8.86
CA THR A 23 -9.54 -17.80 -9.76
C THR A 23 -9.97 -17.02 -11.01
N GLY A 24 -10.29 -15.74 -10.86
CA GLY A 24 -10.65 -14.84 -11.96
C GLY A 24 -9.50 -14.64 -12.93
N LEU A 25 -8.29 -14.37 -12.42
CA LEU A 25 -7.09 -14.25 -13.25
C LEU A 25 -6.72 -15.59 -13.92
N SER A 26 -6.77 -16.70 -13.17
CA SER A 26 -6.53 -18.05 -13.73
C SER A 26 -7.47 -18.34 -14.91
N LEU A 27 -8.76 -18.02 -14.77
CA LEU A 27 -9.73 -18.22 -15.83
C LEU A 27 -9.50 -17.28 -17.02
N LEU A 28 -9.15 -16.02 -16.77
CA LEU A 28 -8.86 -15.03 -17.83
C LEU A 28 -7.69 -15.45 -18.72
N LEU A 29 -6.73 -16.18 -18.15
CA LEU A 29 -5.53 -16.67 -18.82
C LEU A 29 -5.66 -18.13 -19.29
N ASP A 30 -6.87 -18.65 -19.46
CA ASP A 30 -7.13 -20.03 -19.88
C ASP A 30 -6.38 -21.09 -19.04
N ASN A 31 -6.20 -20.82 -17.74
CA ASN A 31 -5.46 -21.61 -16.77
C ASN A 31 -3.96 -21.79 -17.07
N GLU A 32 -3.35 -20.88 -17.82
CA GLU A 32 -1.88 -20.81 -17.98
C GLU A 32 -1.18 -20.71 -16.60
N TYR A 33 -1.77 -19.92 -15.70
CA TYR A 33 -1.42 -19.88 -14.29
C TYR A 33 -2.60 -20.34 -13.45
N SER A 34 -2.40 -21.34 -12.60
CA SER A 34 -3.46 -21.80 -11.70
C SER A 34 -3.70 -20.81 -10.56
N HIS A 35 -4.93 -20.79 -10.04
CA HIS A 35 -5.28 -19.97 -8.87
C HIS A 35 -4.37 -20.25 -7.66
N ASP A 36 -3.89 -21.48 -7.49
CA ASP A 36 -2.93 -21.85 -6.45
C ASP A 36 -1.55 -21.22 -6.66
N GLN A 37 -1.06 -21.14 -7.91
CA GLN A 37 0.19 -20.46 -8.22
C GLN A 37 0.09 -18.97 -7.90
N ILE A 38 -1.02 -18.35 -8.27
CA ILE A 38 -1.29 -16.94 -7.98
C ILE A 38 -1.38 -16.72 -6.46
N THR A 39 -2.08 -17.60 -5.74
CA THR A 39 -2.20 -17.51 -4.27
C THR A 39 -0.85 -17.67 -3.60
N ARG A 40 -0.02 -18.64 -4.01
CA ARG A 40 1.34 -18.84 -3.51
C ARG A 40 2.24 -17.64 -3.78
N PHE A 41 2.08 -16.98 -4.93
CA PHE A 41 2.79 -15.74 -5.23
C PHE A 41 2.38 -14.60 -4.28
N LEU A 42 1.08 -14.41 -4.06
CA LEU A 42 0.55 -13.36 -3.18
C LEU A 42 0.87 -13.60 -1.70
N SER A 43 1.02 -14.86 -1.30
CA SER A 43 1.41 -15.25 0.06
C SER A 43 2.92 -15.44 0.24
N GLY A 44 3.71 -15.11 -0.78
CA GLY A 44 5.15 -15.32 -0.81
C GLY A 44 5.90 -14.23 -0.05
N ASP A 45 6.65 -13.41 -0.79
CA ASP A 45 7.51 -12.38 -0.22
C ASP A 45 6.72 -11.11 0.17
N GLU A 46 7.13 -10.47 1.26
CA GLU A 46 6.69 -9.12 1.61
C GLU A 46 7.44 -8.10 0.77
N TYR A 47 6.73 -7.37 -0.10
CA TYR A 47 7.29 -6.26 -0.87
C TYR A 47 7.36 -5.01 -0.02
N THR A 48 8.53 -4.38 0.01
CA THR A 48 8.82 -3.20 0.83
C THR A 48 9.13 -1.97 -0.02
N SER A 49 9.28 -0.81 0.63
CA SER A 49 9.81 0.42 0.01
C SER A 49 11.14 0.21 -0.70
N ARG A 50 11.99 -0.72 -0.22
CA ARG A 50 13.27 -1.03 -0.86
C ARG A 50 13.07 -1.65 -2.25
N ASP A 51 12.10 -2.55 -2.37
CA ASP A 51 11.80 -3.25 -3.61
C ASP A 51 11.20 -2.29 -4.63
N LEU A 52 10.30 -1.42 -4.17
CA LEU A 52 9.76 -0.32 -4.98
C LEU A 52 10.88 0.60 -5.48
N TRP A 53 11.76 1.06 -4.59
CA TRP A 53 12.88 1.92 -4.99
C TRP A 53 13.79 1.24 -6.01
N ALA A 54 14.10 -0.04 -5.83
CA ALA A 54 14.90 -0.80 -6.79
C ALA A 54 14.22 -0.89 -8.18
N LEU A 55 12.89 -0.93 -8.22
CA LEU A 55 12.10 -0.93 -9.46
C LEU A 55 12.08 0.44 -10.14
N VAL A 56 11.81 1.52 -9.38
CA VAL A 56 11.57 2.87 -9.96
C VAL A 56 12.85 3.68 -10.17
N LYS A 57 13.95 3.34 -9.49
CA LYS A 57 15.20 4.11 -9.53
C LYS A 57 15.70 4.40 -10.96
N PRO A 58 15.72 3.45 -11.92
CA PRO A 58 16.14 3.77 -13.28
C PRO A 58 15.27 4.85 -13.94
N THR A 59 13.95 4.81 -13.71
CA THR A 59 13.01 5.81 -14.24
C THR A 59 13.22 7.17 -13.58
N VAL A 60 13.42 7.20 -12.25
CA VAL A 60 13.76 8.44 -11.52
C VAL A 60 15.03 9.07 -12.08
N ARG A 61 16.09 8.30 -12.29
CA ARG A 61 17.37 8.80 -12.84
C ARG A 61 17.27 9.31 -14.28
N ALA A 62 16.32 8.80 -15.05
CA ALA A 62 16.10 9.26 -16.43
C ALA A 62 15.41 10.63 -16.51
N VAL A 63 14.68 11.02 -15.46
CA VAL A 63 13.86 12.25 -15.42
C VAL A 63 14.31 13.21 -14.32
N GLU A 64 15.43 12.94 -13.65
CA GLU A 64 15.86 13.74 -12.51
C GLU A 64 16.31 15.14 -12.93
N THR A 65 15.87 16.14 -12.17
CA THR A 65 16.18 17.56 -12.41
C THR A 65 16.43 18.30 -11.10
N ASP A 66 17.14 19.42 -11.17
CA ASP A 66 17.44 20.25 -9.99
C ASP A 66 16.17 20.87 -9.39
N ASP A 67 15.14 21.14 -10.20
CA ASP A 67 13.86 21.73 -9.78
C ASP A 67 12.83 20.67 -9.32
N SER A 68 13.31 19.52 -8.84
CA SER A 68 12.45 18.45 -8.35
C SER A 68 12.19 18.51 -6.84
N SER A 69 11.13 17.84 -6.42
CA SER A 69 10.76 17.75 -5.00
C SER A 69 10.36 16.34 -4.62
N VAL A 70 10.46 16.06 -3.31
CA VAL A 70 9.92 14.84 -2.71
C VAL A 70 8.70 15.23 -1.89
N LEU A 71 7.57 14.63 -2.24
CA LEU A 71 6.26 14.87 -1.64
C LEU A 71 5.93 13.71 -0.71
N PHE A 72 5.48 14.04 0.50
CA PHE A 72 4.97 13.07 1.46
C PHE A 72 3.49 13.35 1.72
N ASP A 73 2.70 12.30 1.69
CA ASP A 73 1.28 12.37 2.02
C ASP A 73 0.82 11.05 2.64
N ASP A 74 -0.40 11.03 3.17
CA ASP A 74 -1.08 9.81 3.55
C ASP A 74 -2.45 9.67 2.88
N THR A 75 -2.76 8.45 2.46
CA THR A 75 -4.04 8.11 1.86
C THR A 75 -4.73 7.01 2.68
N ILE A 76 -6.04 7.11 2.86
CA ILE A 76 -6.85 6.05 3.45
C ILE A 76 -7.65 5.34 2.36
N GLN A 77 -7.29 4.10 2.08
CA GLN A 77 -8.10 3.21 1.27
C GLN A 77 -9.21 2.61 2.13
N GLU A 78 -10.42 3.15 2.02
CA GLU A 78 -11.57 2.67 2.80
C GLU A 78 -11.90 1.20 2.51
N LYS A 79 -12.23 0.48 3.60
CA LYS A 79 -12.66 -0.92 3.61
C LYS A 79 -13.83 -1.09 4.59
N PRO A 80 -15.00 -0.47 4.33
CA PRO A 80 -16.11 -0.42 5.30
C PRO A 80 -16.66 -1.80 5.66
N HIS A 81 -16.57 -2.77 4.75
CA HIS A 81 -17.12 -4.11 4.90
C HIS A 81 -16.09 -5.18 5.30
N SER A 82 -14.82 -4.80 5.51
CA SER A 82 -13.78 -5.74 5.95
C SER A 82 -13.66 -5.77 7.47
N ASP A 83 -13.27 -6.92 8.02
CA ASP A 83 -13.03 -7.05 9.46
C ASP A 83 -11.80 -6.26 9.90
N GLU A 84 -11.83 -5.76 11.14
CA GLU A 84 -10.71 -5.03 11.70
C GLU A 84 -9.53 -5.95 12.04
N ASN A 85 -8.35 -5.56 11.60
CA ASN A 85 -7.09 -6.20 11.96
C ASN A 85 -6.02 -5.14 12.19
N GLU A 86 -4.74 -5.53 12.16
CA GLU A 86 -3.63 -4.60 12.36
C GLU A 86 -3.51 -3.57 11.24
N ILE A 87 -3.82 -3.95 10.01
CA ILE A 87 -3.71 -3.12 8.79
C ILE A 87 -5.05 -2.41 8.50
N ILE A 88 -6.16 -3.13 8.62
CA ILE A 88 -7.51 -2.60 8.43
C ILE A 88 -8.02 -2.11 9.77
N ALA A 89 -7.99 -0.79 9.99
CA ALA A 89 -8.40 -0.20 11.25
C ALA A 89 -9.13 1.14 11.04
N TRP A 90 -9.58 1.76 12.14
CA TRP A 90 -10.19 3.08 12.10
C TRP A 90 -9.12 4.18 12.09
N HIS A 91 -9.11 5.03 11.07
CA HIS A 91 -8.20 6.17 10.93
C HIS A 91 -9.02 7.45 10.78
N PHE A 92 -8.56 8.55 11.38
CA PHE A 92 -9.21 9.84 11.20
C PHE A 92 -8.87 10.39 9.82
N ASP A 93 -9.89 10.75 9.04
CA ASP A 93 -9.77 11.37 7.74
C ASP A 93 -10.16 12.86 7.87
N HIS A 94 -9.18 13.73 7.69
CA HIS A 94 -9.37 15.18 7.79
C HIS A 94 -10.26 15.74 6.68
N SER A 95 -10.26 15.13 5.49
CA SER A 95 -11.12 15.56 4.38
C SER A 95 -12.60 15.31 4.65
N LYS A 96 -12.91 14.30 5.46
CA LYS A 96 -14.28 13.91 5.86
C LYS A 96 -14.64 14.32 7.27
N ASN A 97 -13.68 14.88 8.01
CA ASN A 97 -13.79 15.24 9.42
C ASN A 97 -14.37 14.12 10.30
N ARG A 98 -13.97 12.87 10.05
CA ARG A 98 -14.43 11.69 10.81
C ARG A 98 -13.48 10.52 10.67
N SER A 99 -13.60 9.56 11.57
CA SER A 99 -12.90 8.28 11.42
C SER A 99 -13.57 7.39 10.38
N VAL A 100 -12.76 6.80 9.51
CA VAL A 100 -13.17 5.81 8.51
C VAL A 100 -12.37 4.52 8.70
N LYS A 101 -12.99 3.38 8.39
CA LYS A 101 -12.32 2.07 8.46
C LYS A 101 -11.64 1.79 7.13
N GLY A 102 -10.35 1.47 7.16
CA GLY A 102 -9.57 1.25 5.94
C GLY A 102 -8.12 0.95 6.22
N VAL A 103 -7.32 0.98 5.16
CA VAL A 103 -5.86 0.87 5.20
C VAL A 103 -5.30 2.27 5.05
N ASN A 104 -4.50 2.74 6.02
CA ASN A 104 -3.78 4.01 5.91
C ASN A 104 -2.37 3.75 5.36
N ILE A 105 -2.05 4.40 4.25
CA ILE A 105 -0.81 4.24 3.50
C ILE A 105 -0.11 5.59 3.53
N LEU A 106 1.12 5.63 4.04
CA LEU A 106 2.02 6.76 3.87
C LEU A 106 2.74 6.58 2.54
N ASN A 107 2.81 7.63 1.73
CA ASN A 107 3.44 7.59 0.42
C ASN A 107 4.50 8.68 0.30
N CYS A 108 5.58 8.34 -0.41
CA CYS A 108 6.65 9.25 -0.80
C CYS A 108 6.73 9.27 -2.32
N LEU A 109 6.53 10.44 -2.92
CA LEU A 109 6.50 10.65 -4.36
C LEU A 109 7.64 11.58 -4.77
N TYR A 110 8.33 11.23 -5.85
CA TYR A 110 9.19 12.13 -6.59
C TYR A 110 8.35 12.96 -7.56
N ASN A 111 8.46 14.28 -7.50
CA ASN A 111 7.82 15.20 -8.43
C ASN A 111 8.89 15.96 -9.21
N ALA A 112 8.85 15.87 -10.53
CA ALA A 112 9.70 16.62 -11.45
C ALA A 112 8.82 17.17 -12.59
N GLY A 113 8.32 18.39 -12.41
CA GLY A 113 7.35 18.99 -13.34
C GLY A 113 6.07 18.17 -13.46
N ASP A 114 5.80 17.69 -14.67
CA ASP A 114 4.61 16.89 -14.99
C ASP A 114 4.75 15.39 -14.64
N VAL A 115 5.90 14.98 -14.11
CA VAL A 115 6.19 13.59 -13.77
C VAL A 115 6.08 13.37 -12.26
N ASN A 116 5.27 12.38 -11.87
CA ASN A 116 5.15 11.90 -10.50
C ASN A 116 5.50 10.41 -10.43
N LEU A 117 6.48 10.05 -9.60
CA LEU A 117 6.95 8.67 -9.46
C LEU A 117 6.92 8.23 -8.00
N PRO A 118 6.37 7.04 -7.67
CA PRO A 118 6.37 6.54 -6.30
C PRO A 118 7.78 6.07 -5.90
N LEU A 119 8.31 6.63 -4.81
CA LEU A 119 9.63 6.30 -4.28
C LEU A 119 9.58 5.25 -3.17
N ALA A 120 8.65 5.44 -2.24
CA ALA A 120 8.51 4.63 -1.04
C ALA A 120 7.06 4.68 -0.55
N PHE A 121 6.67 3.66 0.20
CA PHE A 121 5.39 3.57 0.89
C PHE A 121 5.55 2.87 2.23
N GLU A 122 4.65 3.18 3.16
CA GLU A 122 4.57 2.49 4.45
C GLU A 122 3.11 2.29 4.81
N ILE A 123 2.75 1.09 5.27
CA ILE A 123 1.40 0.81 5.77
C ILE A 123 1.38 1.15 7.26
N VAL A 124 0.35 1.83 7.75
CA VAL A 124 0.24 2.10 9.18
C VAL A 124 -0.37 0.90 9.90
N HIS A 125 0.46 0.21 10.68
CA HIS A 125 0.06 -0.94 11.50
C HIS A 125 -0.44 -0.49 12.89
N LYS A 126 -1.68 -0.84 13.25
CA LYS A 126 -2.23 -0.68 14.60
C LYS A 126 -2.16 -1.98 15.39
N ASP A 127 -0.92 -2.32 15.73
CA ASP A 127 -0.45 -3.52 16.43
C ASP A 127 -0.96 -3.63 17.88
N LEU A 128 -1.15 -2.49 18.56
CA LEU A 128 -1.56 -2.47 19.95
C LEU A 128 -3.08 -2.47 20.09
N GLN A 129 -3.63 -3.51 20.71
CA GLN A 129 -5.02 -3.56 21.14
C GLN A 129 -5.19 -2.98 22.54
N TYR A 130 -6.27 -2.24 22.75
CA TYR A 130 -6.65 -1.72 24.06
C TYR A 130 -8.17 -1.63 24.19
N CYS A 131 -8.66 -1.56 25.43
CA CYS A 131 -10.08 -1.39 25.70
C CYS A 131 -10.32 0.00 26.29
N GLU A 132 -11.29 0.71 25.73
CA GLU A 132 -11.76 1.96 26.34
C GLU A 132 -12.62 1.63 27.55
N ILE A 133 -12.22 2.08 28.75
CA ILE A 133 -12.82 1.67 30.03
C ILE A 133 -14.33 1.98 30.08
N GLU A 134 -14.72 3.17 29.62
CA GLU A 134 -16.11 3.64 29.67
C GLU A 134 -17.02 2.86 28.71
N THR A 135 -16.57 2.65 27.48
CA THR A 135 -17.40 2.05 26.42
C THR A 135 -17.25 0.53 26.34
N LYS A 136 -16.22 -0.03 26.99
CA LYS A 136 -15.76 -1.41 26.87
C LYS A 136 -15.49 -1.85 25.43
N LYS A 137 -15.27 -0.90 24.52
CA LYS A 137 -14.98 -1.19 23.11
C LYS A 137 -13.50 -1.49 22.94
N LEU A 138 -13.22 -2.57 22.22
CA LEU A 138 -11.88 -2.85 21.74
C LEU A 138 -11.50 -1.79 20.69
N LYS A 139 -10.33 -1.20 20.85
CA LYS A 139 -9.72 -0.24 19.93
C LYS A 139 -8.29 -0.67 19.63
N ARG A 140 -7.76 -0.13 18.54
CA ARG A 140 -6.37 -0.35 18.12
C ARG A 140 -5.63 0.98 18.04
N LYS A 141 -4.36 0.97 18.40
CA LYS A 141 -3.41 2.08 18.18
C LYS A 141 -2.12 1.52 17.59
N SER A 142 -1.39 2.37 16.88
CA SER A 142 -0.03 2.02 16.45
C SER A 142 0.95 2.29 17.59
N SER A 143 1.96 1.44 17.73
CA SER A 143 3.14 1.67 18.55
C SER A 143 4.04 2.78 17.98
N ILE A 144 3.97 3.03 16.68
CA ILE A 144 4.78 4.02 15.96
C ILE A 144 3.84 5.11 15.39
N THR A 145 4.23 6.37 15.53
CA THR A 145 3.47 7.48 14.94
C THR A 145 3.73 7.61 13.45
N LYS A 146 2.77 8.16 12.70
CA LYS A 146 2.96 8.47 11.27
C LYS A 146 4.19 9.34 11.01
N ASN A 147 4.48 10.29 11.92
CA ASN A 147 5.66 11.15 11.82
C ASN A 147 6.97 10.37 12.00
N GLU A 148 6.99 9.35 12.86
CA GLU A 148 8.16 8.48 13.02
C GLU A 148 8.38 7.61 11.78
N HIS A 149 7.31 7.01 11.24
CA HIS A 149 7.39 6.29 9.96
C HIS A 149 7.93 7.17 8.84
N LEU A 150 7.39 8.39 8.68
CA LEU A 150 7.83 9.33 7.65
C LEU A 150 9.31 9.70 7.80
N ARG A 151 9.79 9.91 9.03
CA ARG A 151 11.22 10.18 9.29
C ARG A 151 12.10 8.97 8.96
N GLU A 152 11.61 7.76 9.18
CA GLU A 152 12.34 6.54 8.84
C GLU A 152 12.44 6.35 7.32
N MET A 153 11.40 6.70 6.57
CA MET A 153 11.41 6.70 5.09
C MET A 153 12.52 7.58 4.49
N LEU A 154 12.99 8.61 5.22
CA LEU A 154 14.07 9.51 4.79
C LEU A 154 15.48 8.94 5.00
N ARG A 155 15.64 7.84 5.75
CA ARG A 155 16.95 7.29 6.12
C ARG A 155 17.52 6.28 5.12
N VAL A 156 16.84 6.08 4.00
CA VAL A 156 17.20 5.13 2.94
C VAL A 156 18.25 5.69 1.98
#